data_AF-G4TAM5-F1
#
_entry.id   AF-G4TAM5-F1
#
_cell.length_a   1.000
_cell.length_b   1.000
_cell.length_c   1.000
_cell.angle_alpha   90.00
_cell.angle_beta   90.00
_cell.angle_gamma   90.00
#
_symmetry.space_group_name_H-M   'P 1'
#
loop_
_entity.id
_entity.type
_entity.pdbx_description
1 polymer ?
#
loop_
_entity_poly.entity_id
_entity_poly.type
_entity_poly.pdbx_seq_one_letter_code
_entity_poly.pdbx_strand_id
1 'polypeptide(L)'
;MSSPSKPRKAHSNAATQRIKAVVRKLPPNLPEDVFWKSCLQWVNENTVKDKWFRQGNLKGARFSAASIFSRAYIAFKTPEELATFSQNYDGHAFRDKQGMHFTAYKT
;
A
#
# COMPACT_ATOMS: atom_id res chain seq x y z
N MET A 1 -6.79 3.14 50.05
CA MET A 1 -7.67 2.77 48.93
C MET A 1 -6.84 2.83 47.66
N SER A 2 -6.38 1.69 47.14
CA SER A 2 -5.54 1.65 45.93
C SER A 2 -6.26 0.87 44.85
N SER A 3 -6.68 1.55 43.79
CA SER A 3 -7.32 0.94 42.63
C SER A 3 -6.30 0.16 41.80
N PRO A 4 -6.54 -1.11 41.44
CA PRO A 4 -5.67 -1.84 40.52
C PRO A 4 -5.99 -1.45 39.07
N SER A 5 -5.04 -0.80 38.40
CA SER A 5 -5.11 -0.49 36.97
C SER A 5 -5.00 -1.77 36.14
N LYS A 6 -6.05 -2.06 35.39
CA LYS A 6 -6.18 -3.21 34.48
C LYS A 6 -5.05 -3.23 33.44
N PRO A 7 -4.38 -4.38 33.19
CA PRO A 7 -3.34 -4.45 32.18
C PRO A 7 -3.95 -4.25 30.79
N ARG A 8 -3.44 -3.27 30.04
CA ARG A 8 -3.76 -3.09 28.62
C ARG A 8 -3.31 -4.36 27.89
N LYS A 9 -4.25 -5.04 27.23
CA LYS A 9 -3.94 -6.13 26.30
C LYS A 9 -3.05 -5.57 25.20
N ALA A 10 -1.73 -5.75 25.32
CA ALA A 10 -0.83 -5.62 24.19
C ALA A 10 -1.28 -6.67 23.19
N HIS A 11 -1.80 -6.24 22.04
CA HIS A 11 -1.93 -7.11 20.88
C HIS A 11 -0.51 -7.55 20.52
N SER A 12 -0.11 -8.71 21.03
CA SER A 12 1.00 -9.47 20.52
C SER A 12 0.66 -9.79 19.07
N ASN A 13 1.05 -8.89 18.16
CA ASN A 13 1.20 -9.18 16.76
C ASN A 13 2.27 -10.27 16.68
N ALA A 14 1.84 -11.52 16.85
CA ALA A 14 2.58 -12.66 16.37
C ALA A 14 3.00 -12.28 14.95
N ALA A 15 4.31 -12.22 14.74
CA ALA A 15 4.93 -11.91 13.47
C ALA A 15 4.63 -13.05 12.49
N THR A 16 3.37 -13.23 12.12
CA THR A 16 3.01 -13.80 10.83
C THR A 16 3.74 -12.91 9.85
N GLN A 17 4.82 -13.45 9.29
CA GLN A 17 5.66 -12.81 8.28
C GLN A 17 4.74 -11.99 7.38
N ARG A 18 4.83 -10.66 7.47
CA ARG A 18 3.89 -9.77 6.79
C ARG A 18 4.25 -9.79 5.31
N ILE A 19 3.81 -10.82 4.60
CA ILE A 19 4.04 -11.00 3.15
C ILE A 19 3.11 -10.04 2.34
N LYS A 20 2.49 -9.06 2.99
CA LYS A 20 1.61 -8.07 2.37
C LYS A 20 2.35 -6.74 2.22
N ALA A 21 2.42 -6.23 0.99
CA ALA A 21 2.77 -4.85 0.71
C ALA A 21 1.50 -4.01 0.60
N VAL A 22 1.57 -2.78 1.12
CA VAL A 22 0.57 -1.75 0.83
C VAL A 22 1.27 -0.57 0.19
N VAL A 23 0.96 -0.32 -1.09
CA VAL A 23 1.43 0.84 -1.82
C VAL A 23 0.45 1.99 -1.57
N ARG A 24 0.95 3.09 -0.98
CA ARG A 24 0.14 4.26 -0.61
C ARG A 24 0.62 5.50 -1.35
N LYS A 25 -0.18 6.57 -1.26
CA LYS A 25 0.03 7.85 -1.95
C LYS A 25 0.08 7.71 -3.48
N LEU A 26 -0.72 6.81 -4.05
CA LEU A 26 -0.89 6.78 -5.50
C LEU A 26 -1.83 7.92 -5.93
N PRO A 27 -1.66 8.48 -7.14
CA PRO A 27 -2.55 9.52 -7.65
C PRO A 27 -4.03 9.05 -7.64
N PRO A 28 -4.99 9.92 -7.25
CA PRO A 28 -6.43 9.60 -7.29
C PRO A 28 -6.92 9.23 -8.70
N ASN A 29 -6.34 9.86 -9.71
CA ASN A 29 -6.65 9.65 -11.12
C ASN A 29 -5.85 8.49 -11.76
N LEU A 30 -5.02 7.76 -11.01
CA LEU A 30 -4.23 6.67 -11.57
C LEU A 30 -5.16 5.49 -11.91
N PRO A 31 -5.28 5.08 -13.18
CA PRO A 31 -6.03 3.89 -13.54
C PRO A 31 -5.33 2.63 -13.00
N GLU A 32 -6.14 1.68 -12.54
CA GLU A 32 -5.65 0.42 -11.98
C GLU A 32 -4.73 -0.33 -12.97
N ASP A 33 -5.12 -0.42 -14.25
CA ASP A 33 -4.33 -1.13 -15.26
C ASP A 33 -2.95 -0.51 -15.47
N VAL A 34 -2.85 0.81 -15.38
CA VAL A 34 -1.57 1.53 -15.54
C VAL A 34 -0.64 1.20 -14.37
N PHE A 35 -1.18 1.19 -13.15
CA PHE A 35 -0.45 0.80 -11.95
C PHE A 35 0.03 -0.65 -12.02
N TRP A 36 -0.82 -1.58 -12.44
CA TRP A 36 -0.42 -2.98 -12.55
C TRP A 36 0.62 -3.19 -13.64
N LYS A 37 0.53 -2.49 -14.77
CA LYS A 37 1.55 -2.52 -15.82
C LYS A 37 2.93 -2.05 -15.32
N SER A 38 3.01 -1.00 -14.49
CA SER A 38 4.30 -0.57 -13.92
C SER A 38 4.88 -1.57 -12.93
N CYS A 39 4.02 -2.30 -12.21
CA CYS A 39 4.44 -3.31 -11.24
C CYS A 39 4.65 -4.70 -11.86
N LEU A 40 4.29 -4.92 -13.13
CA LEU A 40 4.15 -6.25 -13.76
C LEU A 40 5.45 -7.06 -13.84
N GLN A 41 6.60 -6.42 -13.66
CA GLN A 41 7.88 -7.14 -13.58
C GLN A 41 8.06 -7.86 -12.22
N TRP A 42 7.41 -7.37 -11.16
CA TRP A 42 7.47 -7.93 -9.79
C TRP A 42 6.15 -8.54 -9.32
N VAL A 43 5.02 -8.04 -9.82
CA VAL A 43 3.66 -8.42 -9.42
C VAL A 43 3.02 -9.28 -10.52
N ASN A 44 3.20 -10.58 -10.38
CA ASN A 44 2.85 -11.59 -11.38
C ASN A 44 2.03 -12.69 -10.69
N GLU A 45 1.33 -13.52 -11.45
CA GLU A 45 0.56 -14.66 -10.88
C GLU A 45 1.47 -15.67 -10.17
N ASN A 46 2.75 -15.73 -10.56
CA ASN A 46 3.74 -16.58 -9.93
C ASN A 46 4.23 -16.04 -8.58
N THR A 47 4.32 -14.71 -8.43
CA THR A 47 4.93 -14.05 -7.26
C THR A 47 3.90 -13.56 -6.24
N VAL A 48 2.66 -13.34 -6.68
CA VAL A 48 1.59 -12.76 -5.87
C VAL A 48 0.49 -13.78 -5.67
N LYS A 49 0.01 -13.87 -4.42
CA LYS A 49 -1.14 -14.66 -4.01
C LYS A 49 -2.46 -13.92 -4.28
N ASP A 50 -2.47 -12.62 -4.00
CA ASP A 50 -3.66 -11.78 -4.15
C ASP A 50 -3.26 -10.31 -4.35
N LYS A 51 -4.07 -9.56 -5.09
CA LYS A 51 -3.83 -8.14 -5.35
C LYS A 51 -5.13 -7.37 -5.44
N TRP A 52 -5.15 -6.17 -4.89
CA TRP A 52 -6.34 -5.32 -4.86
C TRP A 52 -5.97 -3.86 -5.02
N PHE A 53 -6.63 -3.16 -5.95
CA PHE A 53 -6.49 -1.72 -6.09
C PHE A 53 -7.72 -1.01 -5.51
N ARG A 54 -7.48 0.04 -4.74
CA ARG A 54 -8.52 0.96 -4.27
C ARG A 54 -8.23 2.33 -4.85
N GLN A 55 -9.04 2.73 -5.82
CA GLN A 55 -8.95 4.07 -6.38
C GLN A 55 -9.33 5.13 -5.33
N GLY A 56 -8.54 6.21 -5.31
CA GLY A 56 -8.76 7.37 -4.48
C GLY A 56 -9.93 8.22 -4.97
N ASN A 57 -10.44 9.10 -4.12
CA ASN A 57 -11.63 9.89 -4.43
C ASN A 57 -11.26 11.34 -4.82
N LEU A 58 -11.71 11.81 -5.99
CA LEU A 58 -11.39 13.13 -6.54
C LEU A 58 -12.19 14.28 -5.93
N LYS A 59 -13.33 13.98 -5.28
CA LYS A 59 -14.22 14.99 -4.69
C LYS A 59 -13.71 15.36 -3.28
N GLY A 60 -12.59 16.07 -3.25
CA GLY A 60 -11.96 16.59 -2.04
C GLY A 60 -12.76 17.73 -1.41
N ALA A 61 -13.19 17.52 -0.16
CA ALA A 61 -13.50 18.57 0.83
C ALA A 61 -13.89 17.93 2.18
N ARG A 62 -14.56 16.77 2.16
CA ARG A 62 -15.14 16.13 3.37
C ARG A 62 -14.43 14.84 3.84
N PHE A 63 -13.46 14.34 3.08
CA PHE A 63 -12.77 13.09 3.39
C PHE A 63 -11.32 13.35 3.81
N SER A 64 -10.84 12.65 4.84
CA SER A 64 -9.44 12.70 5.30
C SER A 64 -8.47 12.59 4.12
N ALA A 65 -7.34 13.30 4.15
CA ALA A 65 -6.31 13.31 3.11
C ALA A 65 -5.92 11.90 2.63
N ALA A 66 -6.03 10.90 3.50
CA ALA A 66 -5.75 9.51 3.17
C ALA A 66 -6.75 8.91 2.16
N SER A 67 -8.00 9.37 2.12
CA SER A 67 -9.06 8.91 1.21
C SER A 67 -8.97 9.53 -0.19
N ILE A 68 -8.15 10.56 -0.35
CA ILE A 68 -7.91 11.22 -1.64
C ILE A 68 -6.97 10.36 -2.48
N PHE A 69 -5.93 9.78 -1.88
CA PHE A 69 -4.96 8.95 -2.62
C PHE A 69 -5.48 7.55 -2.91
N SER A 70 -5.13 7.03 -4.08
CA SER A 70 -5.29 5.62 -4.41
C SER A 70 -4.32 4.77 -3.58
N ARG A 71 -4.66 3.49 -3.42
CA ARG A 71 -3.84 2.51 -2.68
C ARG A 71 -3.92 1.16 -3.37
N ALA A 72 -2.82 0.43 -3.36
CA ALA A 72 -2.79 -0.95 -3.80
C ALA A 72 -2.35 -1.86 -2.65
N TYR A 73 -3.01 -3.00 -2.55
CA TYR A 73 -2.68 -4.08 -1.62
C TYR A 73 -2.16 -5.24 -2.44
N ILE A 74 -1.00 -5.77 -2.07
CA ILE A 74 -0.36 -6.88 -2.77
C ILE A 74 0.06 -7.89 -1.72
N ALA A 75 -0.43 -9.12 -1.83
CA ALA A 75 -0.02 -10.23 -0.99
C ALA A 75 0.94 -11.11 -1.79
N PHE A 76 2.23 -11.08 -1.48
CA PHE A 76 3.22 -11.93 -2.13
C PHE A 76 3.12 -13.39 -1.65
N LYS A 77 3.74 -14.31 -2.37
CA LYS A 77 3.86 -15.71 -1.93
C LYS A 77 5.05 -15.89 -1.01
N THR A 78 6.15 -15.20 -1.31
CA THR A 78 7.38 -15.27 -0.53
C THR A 78 7.79 -13.91 0.05
N PRO A 79 8.49 -13.88 1.19
CA PRO A 79 9.03 -12.65 1.75
C PRO A 79 10.18 -12.06 0.90
N GLU A 80 10.88 -12.88 0.10
CA GLU A 80 11.94 -12.43 -0.80
C GLU A 80 11.37 -11.56 -1.93
N GLU A 81 10.29 -12.00 -2.59
CA GLU A 81 9.61 -11.22 -3.63
C GLU A 81 9.09 -9.88 -3.09
N LEU A 82 8.57 -9.89 -1.86
CA LEU A 82 8.17 -8.66 -1.17
C LEU A 82 9.37 -7.72 -0.94
N ALA A 83 10.52 -8.26 -0.53
CA ALA A 83 11.73 -7.49 -0.29
C ALA A 83 12.26 -6.87 -1.59
N THR A 84 12.32 -7.66 -2.67
CA THR A 84 12.71 -7.20 -4.00
C THR A 84 11.74 -6.12 -4.51
N PHE A 85 10.44 -6.33 -4.40
CA PHE A 85 9.46 -5.31 -4.77
C PHE A 85 9.65 -4.03 -3.93
N SER A 86 9.81 -4.17 -2.61
CA SER A 86 9.98 -3.03 -1.71
C SER A 86 11.23 -2.21 -2.04
N GLN A 87 12.36 -2.85 -2.32
CA GLN A 87 13.61 -2.14 -2.61
C GLN A 87 13.56 -1.38 -3.94
N ASN A 88 12.88 -1.94 -4.93
CA ASN A 88 12.84 -1.36 -6.28
C ASN A 88 11.67 -0.39 -6.49
N TYR A 89 10.59 -0.55 -5.73
CA TYR A 89 9.36 0.21 -5.91
C TYR A 89 9.17 1.35 -4.90
N ASP A 90 9.95 1.36 -3.81
CA ASP A 90 9.94 2.47 -2.87
C ASP A 90 10.50 3.74 -3.53
N GLY A 91 9.78 4.85 -3.40
CA GLY A 91 10.15 6.09 -4.05
C GLY A 91 9.65 6.23 -5.50
N HIS A 92 8.87 5.28 -6.03
CA HIS A 92 8.35 5.37 -7.38
C HIS A 92 7.47 6.63 -7.56
N ALA A 93 7.91 7.54 -8.42
CA ALA A 93 7.25 8.81 -8.65
C ALA A 93 6.20 8.66 -9.76
N PHE A 94 4.94 8.81 -9.39
CA PHE A 94 3.84 8.95 -10.34
C PHE A 94 3.61 10.41 -10.67
N ARG A 95 3.43 10.70 -11.96
CA ARG A 95 2.99 12.02 -12.43
C ARG A 95 1.57 11.93 -12.90
N ASP A 96 0.70 12.78 -12.37
CA ASP A 96 -0.67 12.89 -12.88
C ASP A 96 -0.73 13.82 -14.13
N LYS A 97 -1.91 13.87 -14.77
CA LYS A 97 -2.14 14.73 -15.94
C LYS A 97 -2.06 16.22 -15.62
N GLN A 98 -2.14 16.61 -14.35
CA GLN A 98 -2.06 18.01 -13.89
C GLN A 98 -0.60 18.40 -13.55
N GLY A 99 0.35 17.48 -13.69
CA GLY A 99 1.77 17.71 -13.41
C GLY A 99 2.14 17.55 -11.94
N MET A 100 1.25 17.03 -11.10
CA MET A 100 1.53 16.77 -9.69
C MET A 100 2.30 15.45 -9.54
N HIS A 101 3.34 15.48 -8.70
CA HIS A 101 4.20 14.33 -8.41
C HIS A 101 3.77 13.65 -7.12
N PHE A 102 3.56 12.34 -7.19
CA PHE A 102 3.20 11.51 -6.04
C PHE A 102 4.24 10.40 -5.85
N THR A 103 4.93 10.42 -4.73
CA THR A 103 5.89 9.38 -4.37
C THR A 103 5.18 8.23 -3.67
N ALA A 104 5.14 7.08 -4.33
CA ALA A 104 4.64 5.84 -3.73
C ALA A 104 5.67 5.29 -2.73
N TYR A 105 5.19 4.83 -1.58
CA TYR A 105 6.00 4.08 -0.63
C TYR A 105 5.20 2.93 -0.04
N LYS A 106 5.92 1.89 0.38
CA LYS A 106 5.37 0.71 1.04
C LYS A 106 5.35 0.92 2.56
N THR A 107 4.19 0.73 3.20
CA THR A 107 4.06 0.66 4.67
C THR A 107 3.86 -0.77 5.16
#